data_AF-A0A947BSA6-F1
#
_entry.id   AF-A0A947BSA6-F1
#
_cell.length_a   1.000
_cell.length_b   1.000
_cell.length_c   1.000
_cell.angle_alpha   90.00
_cell.angle_beta   90.00
_cell.angle_gamma   90.00
#
_symmetry.space_group_name_H-M   'P 1'
#
loop_
_entity.id
_entity.type
_entity.pdbx_description
1 polymer ?
#
loop_
_entity_poly.entity_id
_entity_poly.type
_entity_poly.pdbx_seq_one_letter_code
_entity_poly.pdbx_strand_id
1 'polypeptide(L)'
;MKMPKWTIKLKIGSGFFVAGMMLVICGMAGLFLASSLSVSLSNFTGPVLQTTSNANKGMLSVQGQLIAVQDILSGSGAEDAMQKLKKAEETAKSTLRGIKEAGQVDDTAVTELSQKMENFSAAKDSLLKVHNNYVVLEKEIDKTVSELLDFIIAIERLASQALLESQMQYEEEEEESDVESDSESAQDESDAEESESSSAEELVMANQDLVNSASEARLALLNRLNLLNRFRANPDDIDSRQRLGQVYEDLAFAGDTFAESPIMGEKFVENGPHQGKSYGGVVKELIELHGKQFEESMAMFVQLKGSKQEYSKVADSLIEYGQSMLADINKSVGDERTALSNVLETGTQTIIAVLVLGIVLGIA
;
A
#
# COMPACT_ATOMS: atom_id res chain seq x y z
N MET A 1 7.03 -100.57 6.13
CA MET A 1 5.92 -99.60 6.22
C MET A 1 5.27 -99.51 4.84
N LYS A 2 4.11 -100.14 4.63
CA LYS A 2 3.42 -100.15 3.33
C LYS A 2 2.79 -98.79 3.12
N MET A 3 3.28 -98.02 2.14
CA MET A 3 2.63 -96.77 1.77
C MET A 3 1.19 -97.08 1.29
N PRO A 4 0.17 -96.35 1.78
CA PRO A 4 -1.20 -96.53 1.32
C PRO A 4 -1.25 -96.31 -0.19
N LYS A 5 -1.79 -97.30 -0.93
CA LYS A 5 -2.02 -97.15 -2.38
C LYS A 5 -3.20 -96.19 -2.57
N TRP A 6 -2.89 -94.92 -2.80
CA TRP A 6 -3.90 -93.94 -3.17
C TRP A 6 -4.57 -94.37 -4.47
N THR A 7 -5.90 -94.41 -4.47
CA THR A 7 -6.67 -94.71 -5.67
C THR A 7 -6.51 -93.57 -6.68
N ILE A 8 -6.46 -93.87 -7.97
CA ILE A 8 -6.30 -92.89 -9.06
C ILE A 8 -7.34 -91.77 -8.95
N LYS A 9 -8.56 -92.10 -8.48
CA LYS A 9 -9.64 -91.14 -8.21
C LYS A 9 -9.30 -90.11 -7.13
N LEU A 10 -8.60 -90.53 -6.06
CA LEU A 10 -8.19 -89.64 -4.97
C LEU A 10 -7.07 -88.69 -5.39
N LYS A 11 -6.13 -89.14 -6.23
CA LYS A 11 -5.07 -88.30 -6.82
C LYS A 11 -5.60 -87.25 -7.77
N ILE A 12 -6.56 -87.62 -8.62
CA ILE A 12 -7.23 -86.68 -9.53
C ILE A 12 -8.05 -85.68 -8.72
N GLY A 13 -8.80 -86.14 -7.71
CA GLY A 13 -9.60 -85.29 -6.84
C GLY A 13 -8.78 -84.29 -6.01
N SER A 14 -7.61 -84.69 -5.48
CA SER A 14 -6.73 -83.79 -4.72
C SER A 14 -6.12 -82.70 -5.61
N GLY A 15 -5.78 -83.03 -6.86
CA GLY A 15 -5.30 -82.04 -7.83
C GLY A 15 -6.33 -80.96 -8.14
N PHE A 16 -7.59 -81.34 -8.37
CA PHE A 16 -8.69 -80.38 -8.57
C PHE A 16 -9.00 -79.56 -7.32
N PHE A 17 -8.88 -80.15 -6.13
CA PHE A 17 -9.08 -79.43 -4.87
C PHE A 17 -8.00 -78.37 -4.63
N VAL A 18 -6.72 -78.71 -4.85
CA VAL A 18 -5.59 -77.76 -4.74
C VAL A 18 -5.73 -76.64 -5.77
N ALA A 19 -6.05 -76.98 -7.02
CA ALA A 19 -6.30 -75.98 -8.07
C ALA A 19 -7.48 -75.05 -7.73
N GLY A 20 -8.57 -75.60 -7.18
CA GLY A 20 -9.72 -74.83 -6.72
C GLY A 20 -9.38 -73.90 -5.55
N MET A 21 -8.64 -74.38 -4.56
CA MET A 21 -8.21 -73.58 -3.40
C MET A 21 -7.25 -72.46 -3.82
N MET A 22 -6.36 -72.73 -4.77
CA MET A 22 -5.46 -71.76 -5.38
C MET A 22 -6.23 -70.66 -6.12
N LEU A 23 -7.26 -71.03 -6.90
CA LEU A 23 -8.17 -70.08 -7.55
C LEU A 23 -8.89 -69.18 -6.55
N VAL A 24 -9.33 -69.74 -5.43
CA VAL A 24 -10.00 -68.98 -4.35
C VAL A 24 -9.02 -68.02 -3.67
N ILE A 25 -7.81 -68.45 -3.35
CA ILE A 25 -6.78 -67.60 -2.73
C ILE A 25 -6.36 -66.48 -3.70
N CYS A 26 -6.15 -66.78 -4.97
CA CYS A 26 -5.86 -65.77 -5.99
C CYS A 26 -7.03 -64.80 -6.19
N GLY A 27 -8.27 -65.30 -6.15
CA GLY A 27 -9.48 -64.47 -6.21
C GLY A 27 -9.61 -63.52 -5.01
N MET A 28 -9.36 -64.02 -3.80
CA MET A 28 -9.37 -63.19 -2.58
C MET A 28 -8.24 -62.17 -2.58
N ALA A 29 -7.02 -62.54 -2.98
CA ALA A 29 -5.90 -61.63 -3.10
C ALA A 29 -6.15 -60.54 -4.17
N GLY A 30 -6.76 -60.91 -5.31
CA GLY A 30 -7.17 -59.98 -6.35
C GLY A 30 -8.25 -59.00 -5.89
N LEU A 31 -9.25 -59.47 -5.15
CA LEU A 31 -10.29 -58.61 -4.55
C LEU A 31 -9.70 -57.66 -3.49
N PHE A 32 -8.81 -58.15 -2.64
CA PHE A 32 -8.14 -57.33 -1.63
C PHE A 32 -7.27 -56.24 -2.28
N LEU A 33 -6.49 -56.61 -3.32
CA LEU A 33 -5.68 -55.69 -4.10
C LEU A 33 -6.55 -54.64 -4.80
N ALA A 34 -7.64 -55.06 -5.45
CA ALA A 34 -8.58 -54.16 -6.13
C ALA A 34 -9.27 -53.20 -5.16
N SER A 35 -9.68 -53.67 -3.98
CA SER A 35 -10.32 -52.82 -2.96
C SER A 35 -9.34 -51.80 -2.38
N SER A 36 -8.11 -52.20 -2.08
CA SER A 36 -7.05 -51.31 -1.58
C SER A 36 -6.64 -50.28 -2.64
N LEU A 37 -6.45 -50.71 -3.88
CA LEU A 37 -6.21 -49.83 -5.02
C LEU A 37 -7.35 -48.84 -5.23
N SER A 38 -8.61 -49.29 -5.17
CA SER A 38 -9.76 -48.42 -5.38
C SER A 38 -9.86 -47.33 -4.32
N VAL A 39 -9.64 -47.67 -3.05
CA VAL A 39 -9.66 -46.70 -1.95
C VAL A 39 -8.51 -45.70 -2.11
N SER A 40 -7.29 -46.18 -2.32
CA SER A 40 -6.12 -45.31 -2.51
C SER A 40 -6.21 -44.45 -3.78
N LEU A 41 -6.71 -44.99 -4.89
CA LEU A 41 -6.86 -44.23 -6.13
C LEU A 41 -7.98 -43.17 -6.01
N SER A 42 -9.07 -43.46 -5.29
CA SER A 42 -10.14 -42.47 -5.04
C SER A 42 -9.69 -41.34 -4.11
N ASN A 43 -8.87 -41.65 -3.10
CA ASN A 43 -8.30 -40.66 -2.19
C ASN A 43 -7.22 -39.81 -2.91
N PHE A 44 -6.47 -40.42 -3.82
CA PHE A 44 -5.37 -39.75 -4.53
C PHE A 44 -5.86 -38.81 -5.65
N THR A 45 -6.86 -39.22 -6.43
CA THR A 45 -7.32 -38.47 -7.62
C THR A 45 -8.33 -37.37 -7.32
N GLY A 46 -8.98 -37.38 -6.14
CA GLY A 46 -9.98 -36.39 -5.76
C GLY A 46 -9.47 -35.40 -4.70
N PRO A 47 -9.58 -35.72 -3.40
CA PRO A 47 -9.34 -34.76 -2.31
C PRO A 47 -7.95 -34.13 -2.30
N VAL A 48 -6.89 -34.93 -2.51
CA VAL A 48 -5.50 -34.46 -2.48
C VAL A 48 -5.21 -33.48 -3.62
N LEU A 49 -5.55 -33.86 -4.86
CA LEU A 49 -5.36 -33.02 -6.04
C LEU A 49 -6.16 -31.71 -5.93
N GLN A 50 -7.40 -31.78 -5.42
CA GLN A 50 -8.25 -30.63 -5.17
C GLN A 50 -7.63 -29.69 -4.12
N THR A 51 -7.08 -30.25 -3.04
CA THR A 51 -6.39 -29.48 -1.99
C THR A 51 -5.18 -28.75 -2.55
N THR A 52 -4.29 -29.44 -3.28
CA THR A 52 -3.12 -28.82 -3.91
C THR A 52 -3.52 -27.74 -4.92
N SER A 53 -4.55 -28.00 -5.75
CA SER A 53 -5.06 -27.02 -6.72
C SER A 53 -5.61 -25.77 -6.03
N ASN A 54 -6.39 -25.95 -4.96
CA ASN A 54 -6.95 -24.86 -4.18
C ASN A 54 -5.87 -24.06 -3.45
N ALA A 55 -4.87 -24.73 -2.87
CA ALA A 55 -3.75 -24.07 -2.20
C ALA A 55 -2.90 -23.25 -3.19
N ASN A 56 -2.59 -23.79 -4.38
CA ASN A 56 -1.90 -23.04 -5.43
C ASN A 56 -2.71 -21.83 -5.91
N LYS A 57 -4.01 -22.00 -6.16
CA LYS A 57 -4.90 -20.89 -6.54
C LYS A 57 -4.98 -19.84 -5.43
N GLY A 58 -5.05 -20.26 -4.16
CA GLY A 58 -5.06 -19.36 -3.02
C GLY A 58 -3.79 -18.50 -2.94
N MET A 59 -2.62 -19.12 -3.13
CA MET A 59 -1.33 -18.42 -3.17
C MET A 59 -1.27 -17.39 -4.31
N LEU A 60 -1.67 -17.79 -5.52
CA LEU A 60 -1.75 -16.88 -6.67
C LEU A 60 -2.74 -15.72 -6.41
N SER A 61 -3.81 -16.00 -5.68
CA SER A 61 -4.79 -15.00 -5.28
C SER A 61 -4.20 -13.96 -4.33
N VAL A 62 -3.43 -14.39 -3.32
CA VAL A 62 -2.72 -13.48 -2.39
C VAL A 62 -1.71 -12.62 -3.16
N GLN A 63 -0.96 -13.20 -4.09
CA GLN A 63 -0.07 -12.44 -4.99
C GLN A 63 -0.84 -11.43 -5.85
N GLY A 64 -2.00 -11.82 -6.37
CA GLY A 64 -2.90 -10.92 -7.10
C GLY A 64 -3.36 -9.73 -6.26
N GLN A 65 -3.66 -9.94 -4.98
CA GLN A 65 -4.00 -8.86 -4.04
C GLN A 65 -2.79 -7.94 -3.81
N LEU A 66 -1.58 -8.48 -3.63
CA LEU A 66 -0.36 -7.69 -3.47
C LEU A 66 -0.09 -6.76 -4.66
N ILE A 67 -0.21 -7.29 -5.88
CA ILE A 67 -0.05 -6.51 -7.11
C ILE A 67 -1.12 -5.43 -7.18
N ALA A 68 -2.38 -5.77 -6.94
CA ALA A 68 -3.48 -4.80 -7.00
C ALA A 68 -3.34 -3.68 -5.96
N VAL A 69 -2.89 -3.99 -4.73
CA VAL A 69 -2.60 -2.98 -3.71
C VAL A 69 -1.46 -2.08 -4.18
N GLN A 70 -0.38 -2.64 -4.72
CA GLN A 70 0.74 -1.84 -5.24
C GLN A 70 0.30 -0.92 -6.39
N ASP A 71 -0.57 -1.39 -7.29
CA ASP A 71 -1.17 -0.59 -8.36
C ASP A 71 -1.98 0.58 -7.76
N ILE A 72 -2.86 0.31 -6.78
CA ILE A 72 -3.65 1.35 -6.08
C ILE A 72 -2.72 2.39 -5.45
N LEU A 73 -1.70 1.95 -4.70
CA LEU A 73 -0.74 2.84 -4.03
C LEU A 73 0.08 3.70 -4.99
N SER A 74 0.26 3.24 -6.23
CA SER A 74 0.97 4.00 -7.27
C SER A 74 0.11 5.07 -7.95
N GLY A 75 -1.21 5.07 -7.71
CA GLY A 75 -2.17 5.94 -8.39
C GLY A 75 -2.48 5.55 -9.84
N SER A 76 -1.87 4.48 -10.36
CA SER A 76 -2.10 4.00 -11.73
C SER A 76 -3.32 3.08 -11.78
N GLY A 77 -4.37 3.47 -12.53
CA GLY A 77 -5.51 2.61 -12.81
C GLY A 77 -6.27 2.14 -11.56
N ALA A 78 -6.47 3.03 -10.58
CA ALA A 78 -7.02 2.69 -9.26
C ALA A 78 -8.36 1.91 -9.32
N GLU A 79 -9.24 2.24 -10.28
CA GLU A 79 -10.51 1.54 -10.45
C GLU A 79 -10.33 0.09 -10.93
N ASP A 80 -9.52 -0.12 -11.99
CA ASP A 80 -9.18 -1.46 -12.48
C ASP A 80 -8.44 -2.29 -11.42
N ALA A 81 -7.54 -1.65 -10.67
CA ALA A 81 -6.81 -2.28 -9.58
C ALA A 81 -7.75 -2.71 -8.44
N MET A 82 -8.74 -1.88 -8.08
CA MET A 82 -9.76 -2.23 -7.10
C MET A 82 -10.61 -3.43 -7.54
N GLN A 83 -10.97 -3.51 -8.83
CA GLN A 83 -11.69 -4.66 -9.38
C GLN A 83 -10.85 -5.95 -9.32
N LYS A 84 -9.57 -5.86 -9.69
CA LYS A 84 -8.62 -6.98 -9.57
C LYS A 84 -8.47 -7.44 -8.12
N LEU A 85 -8.37 -6.49 -7.18
CA LEU A 85 -8.26 -6.77 -5.76
C LEU A 85 -9.47 -7.57 -5.27
N LYS A 86 -10.69 -7.08 -5.54
CA LYS A 86 -11.92 -7.75 -5.14
C LYS A 86 -12.04 -9.17 -5.71
N LYS A 87 -11.69 -9.37 -6.98
CA LYS A 87 -11.69 -10.71 -7.62
C LYS A 87 -10.70 -11.66 -6.94
N ALA A 88 -9.53 -11.16 -6.57
CA ALA A 88 -8.51 -11.92 -5.87
C ALA A 88 -8.90 -12.24 -4.42
N GLU A 89 -9.68 -11.39 -3.75
CA GLU A 89 -10.25 -11.70 -2.43
C GLU A 89 -11.31 -12.80 -2.51
N GLU A 90 -12.23 -12.67 -3.47
CA GLU A 90 -13.28 -13.67 -3.69
C GLU A 90 -12.68 -15.05 -4.02
N THR A 91 -11.64 -15.05 -4.86
CA THR A 91 -10.90 -16.27 -5.20
C THR A 91 -10.19 -16.85 -3.98
N ALA A 92 -9.49 -16.04 -3.18
CA ALA A 92 -8.80 -16.50 -1.97
C ALA A 92 -9.79 -17.12 -0.95
N LYS A 93 -10.92 -16.47 -0.73
CA LYS A 93 -11.99 -16.95 0.16
C LYS A 93 -12.60 -18.26 -0.33
N SER A 94 -12.84 -18.37 -1.64
CA SER A 94 -13.34 -19.60 -2.27
C SER A 94 -12.34 -20.75 -2.11
N THR A 95 -11.05 -20.49 -2.35
CA THR A 95 -9.99 -21.50 -2.21
C THR A 95 -9.82 -21.98 -0.78
N LEU A 96 -9.94 -21.09 0.22
CA LEU A 96 -9.87 -21.46 1.63
C LEU A 96 -11.00 -22.41 2.03
N ARG A 97 -12.23 -22.15 1.57
CA ARG A 97 -13.35 -23.09 1.75
C ARG A 97 -13.05 -24.43 1.07
N GLY A 98 -12.54 -24.41 -0.15
CA GLY A 98 -12.21 -25.62 -0.89
C GLY A 98 -11.09 -26.46 -0.26
N ILE A 99 -10.14 -25.83 0.44
CA ILE A 99 -9.12 -26.54 1.24
C ILE A 99 -9.78 -27.22 2.45
N LYS A 100 -10.65 -26.48 3.17
CA LYS A 100 -11.38 -27.01 4.34
C LYS A 100 -12.30 -28.17 3.97
N GLU A 101 -13.05 -28.05 2.88
CA GLU A 101 -14.00 -29.08 2.43
C GLU A 101 -13.31 -30.36 1.94
N ALA A 102 -12.07 -30.27 1.44
CA ALA A 102 -11.32 -31.44 0.99
C ALA A 102 -10.84 -32.34 2.14
N GLY A 103 -10.76 -31.81 3.37
CA GLY A 103 -10.44 -32.58 4.59
C GLY A 103 -9.06 -33.25 4.59
N GLN A 104 -8.14 -32.83 3.72
CA GLN A 104 -6.77 -33.37 3.62
C GLN A 104 -5.76 -32.62 4.48
N VAL A 105 -6.17 -31.52 5.09
CA VAL A 105 -5.32 -30.64 5.89
C VAL A 105 -5.86 -30.68 7.31
N ASP A 106 -4.94 -30.75 8.28
CA ASP A 106 -5.30 -30.68 9.69
C ASP A 106 -6.12 -29.43 10.02
N ASP A 107 -7.17 -29.59 10.83
CA ASP A 107 -8.08 -28.49 11.21
C ASP A 107 -7.33 -27.33 11.88
N THR A 108 -6.24 -27.61 12.61
CA THR A 108 -5.38 -26.60 13.21
C THR A 108 -4.69 -25.76 12.13
N ALA A 109 -4.18 -26.39 11.08
CA ALA A 109 -3.52 -25.71 9.98
C ALA A 109 -4.51 -24.88 9.14
N VAL A 110 -5.73 -25.38 8.91
CA VAL A 110 -6.80 -24.60 8.27
C VAL A 110 -7.20 -23.39 9.11
N THR A 111 -7.25 -23.55 10.44
CA THR A 111 -7.57 -22.46 11.37
C THR A 111 -6.47 -21.40 11.38
N GLU A 112 -5.21 -21.80 11.43
CA GLU A 112 -4.07 -20.87 11.37
C GLU A 112 -3.99 -20.15 10.02
N LEU A 113 -4.20 -20.87 8.90
CA LEU A 113 -4.30 -20.24 7.57
C LEU A 113 -5.39 -19.17 7.53
N SER A 114 -6.57 -19.48 8.09
CA SER A 114 -7.70 -18.56 8.15
C SER A 114 -7.35 -17.31 8.95
N GLN A 115 -6.74 -17.48 10.13
CA GLN A 115 -6.31 -16.38 10.98
C GLN A 115 -5.28 -15.48 10.28
N LYS A 116 -4.30 -16.07 9.60
CA LYS A 116 -3.31 -15.30 8.81
C LYS A 116 -3.96 -14.54 7.66
N MET A 117 -4.96 -15.13 7.01
CA MET A 117 -5.73 -14.48 5.94
C MET A 117 -6.55 -13.28 6.47
N GLU A 118 -7.15 -13.41 7.65
CA GLU A 118 -7.86 -12.33 8.32
C GLU A 118 -6.92 -11.19 8.70
N ASN A 119 -5.78 -11.51 9.30
CA ASN A 119 -4.75 -10.52 9.64
C ASN A 119 -4.24 -9.79 8.38
N PHE A 120 -4.01 -10.53 7.29
CA PHE A 120 -3.62 -9.97 6.01
C PHE A 120 -4.68 -9.02 5.45
N SER A 121 -5.96 -9.41 5.47
CA SER A 121 -7.05 -8.54 5.03
C SER A 121 -7.14 -7.27 5.89
N ALA A 122 -7.03 -7.39 7.21
CA ALA A 122 -7.08 -6.24 8.12
C ALA A 122 -5.91 -5.26 7.87
N ALA A 123 -4.69 -5.77 7.70
CA ALA A 123 -3.52 -4.94 7.39
C ALA A 123 -3.65 -4.24 6.04
N LYS A 124 -4.18 -4.93 5.03
CA LYS A 124 -4.48 -4.38 3.71
C LYS A 124 -5.53 -3.26 3.80
N ASP A 125 -6.66 -3.51 4.47
CA ASP A 125 -7.73 -2.52 4.60
C ASP A 125 -7.24 -1.27 5.35
N SER A 126 -6.42 -1.45 6.39
CA SER A 126 -5.75 -0.37 7.11
C SER A 126 -4.84 0.45 6.19
N LEU A 127 -3.98 -0.22 5.40
CA LEU A 127 -3.08 0.43 4.45
C LEU A 127 -3.84 1.24 3.40
N LEU A 128 -4.87 0.65 2.78
CA LEU A 128 -5.68 1.33 1.76
C LEU A 128 -6.42 2.54 2.34
N LYS A 129 -6.91 2.45 3.58
CA LYS A 129 -7.56 3.58 4.27
C LYS A 129 -6.57 4.73 4.50
N VAL A 130 -5.38 4.43 5.03
CA VAL A 130 -4.34 5.45 5.28
C VAL A 130 -3.91 6.09 3.96
N HIS A 131 -3.71 5.29 2.90
CA HIS A 131 -3.37 5.80 1.58
C HIS A 131 -4.45 6.72 1.00
N ASN A 132 -5.73 6.33 1.09
CA ASN A 132 -6.82 7.16 0.57
C ASN A 132 -6.90 8.50 1.30
N ASN A 133 -6.79 8.51 2.63
CA ASN A 133 -6.74 9.74 3.41
C ASN A 133 -5.55 10.61 2.99
N TYR A 134 -4.39 9.99 2.76
CA TYR A 134 -3.19 10.69 2.32
C TYR A 134 -3.39 11.36 0.96
N VAL A 135 -3.95 10.63 -0.02
CA VAL A 135 -4.23 11.18 -1.36
C VAL A 135 -5.25 12.33 -1.31
N VAL A 136 -6.25 12.27 -0.42
CA VAL A 136 -7.20 13.37 -0.24
C VAL A 136 -6.49 14.60 0.31
N LEU A 137 -5.71 14.44 1.38
CA LEU A 137 -4.96 15.54 1.99
C LEU A 137 -3.96 16.18 1.01
N GLU A 138 -3.26 15.39 0.20
CA GLU A 138 -2.36 15.91 -0.83
C GLU A 138 -3.09 16.83 -1.84
N LYS A 139 -4.30 16.46 -2.26
CA LYS A 139 -5.11 17.32 -3.16
C LYS A 139 -5.54 18.62 -2.48
N GLU A 140 -5.83 18.58 -1.19
CA GLU A 140 -6.17 19.77 -0.41
C GLU A 140 -4.96 20.69 -0.23
N ILE A 141 -3.76 20.12 -0.04
CA ILE A 141 -2.50 20.86 -0.02
C ILE A 141 -2.24 21.51 -1.38
N ASP A 142 -2.34 20.75 -2.49
CA ASP A 142 -2.12 21.28 -3.84
C ASP A 142 -3.05 22.47 -4.13
N LYS A 143 -4.32 22.35 -3.74
CA LYS A 143 -5.30 23.44 -3.86
C LYS A 143 -4.88 24.65 -3.03
N THR A 144 -4.56 24.45 -1.75
CA THR A 144 -4.18 25.53 -0.82
C THR A 144 -2.90 26.23 -1.28
N VAL A 145 -1.92 25.48 -1.77
CA VAL A 145 -0.67 26.01 -2.34
C VAL A 145 -0.94 26.83 -3.58
N SER A 146 -1.80 26.36 -4.49
CA SER A 146 -2.19 27.12 -5.69
C SER A 146 -2.87 28.42 -5.31
N GLU A 147 -3.86 28.39 -4.42
CA GLU A 147 -4.57 29.57 -3.95
C GLU A 147 -3.62 30.55 -3.26
N LEU A 148 -2.75 30.06 -2.37
CA LEU A 148 -1.76 30.88 -1.68
C LEU A 148 -0.79 31.57 -2.67
N LEU A 149 -0.30 30.83 -3.67
CA LEU A 149 0.58 31.39 -4.69
C LEU A 149 -0.10 32.49 -5.51
N ASP A 150 -1.35 32.29 -5.92
CA ASP A 150 -2.13 33.28 -6.66
C ASP A 150 -2.29 34.58 -5.86
N PHE A 151 -2.56 34.46 -4.56
CA PHE A 151 -2.65 35.62 -3.68
C PHE A 151 -1.30 36.32 -3.46
N ILE A 152 -0.20 35.57 -3.25
CA ILE A 152 1.14 36.17 -3.13
C ILE A 152 1.51 36.95 -4.40
N ILE A 153 1.22 36.41 -5.58
CA ILE A 153 1.45 37.10 -6.86
C ILE A 153 0.58 38.36 -6.98
N ALA A 154 -0.68 38.31 -6.55
CA ALA A 154 -1.55 39.46 -6.56
C ALA A 154 -1.04 40.58 -5.63
N ILE A 155 -0.56 40.22 -4.43
CA ILE A 155 0.09 41.14 -3.49
C ILE A 155 1.36 41.73 -4.09
N GLU A 156 2.25 40.91 -4.67
CA GLU A 156 3.48 41.37 -5.34
C GLU A 156 3.15 42.43 -6.39
N ARG A 157 2.13 42.18 -7.22
CA ARG A 157 1.68 43.12 -8.26
C ARG A 157 1.12 44.42 -7.67
N LEU A 158 0.27 44.34 -6.65
CA LEU A 158 -0.33 45.52 -6.02
C LEU A 158 0.73 46.36 -5.30
N ALA A 159 1.65 45.72 -4.57
CA ALA A 159 2.77 46.38 -3.91
C ALA A 159 3.72 47.02 -4.92
N SER A 160 4.02 46.36 -6.04
CA SER A 160 4.86 46.95 -7.10
C SER A 160 4.21 48.18 -7.74
N GLN A 161 2.89 48.17 -7.92
CA GLN A 161 2.15 49.33 -8.43
C GLN A 161 2.18 50.49 -7.44
N ALA A 162 1.88 50.20 -6.17
CA ALA A 162 1.92 51.20 -5.11
C ALA A 162 3.33 51.79 -4.92
N LEU A 163 4.38 50.95 -5.02
CA LEU A 163 5.77 51.40 -4.97
C LEU A 163 6.07 52.43 -6.06
N LEU A 164 5.69 52.13 -7.31
CA LEU A 164 5.90 53.03 -8.44
C LEU A 164 5.12 54.34 -8.26
N GLU A 165 3.88 54.28 -7.78
CA GLU A 165 3.07 55.47 -7.47
C GLU A 165 3.72 56.32 -6.37
N SER A 166 4.19 55.71 -5.28
CA SER A 166 4.88 56.42 -4.19
C SER A 166 6.23 57.02 -4.62
N GLN A 167 6.96 56.36 -5.53
CA GLN A 167 8.22 56.88 -6.06
C GLN A 167 7.99 58.12 -6.94
N MET A 168 6.96 58.11 -7.79
CA MET A 168 6.63 59.29 -8.61
C MET A 168 6.19 60.48 -7.74
N GLN A 169 5.40 60.24 -6.69
CA GLN A 169 5.00 61.30 -5.75
C GLN A 169 6.20 61.89 -5.02
N TYR A 170 7.10 61.03 -4.52
CA TYR A 170 8.33 61.47 -3.87
C TYR A 170 9.23 62.30 -4.80
N GLU A 171 9.40 61.88 -6.06
CA GLU A 171 10.18 62.64 -7.05
C GLU A 171 9.55 64.01 -7.36
N GLU A 172 8.21 64.09 -7.47
CA GLU A 172 7.49 65.36 -7.66
C GLU A 172 7.67 66.31 -6.45
N GLU A 173 7.60 65.78 -5.22
CA GLU A 173 7.80 66.55 -3.98
C GLU A 173 9.24 67.07 -3.83
N GLU A 174 10.26 66.26 -4.18
CA GLU A 174 11.66 66.71 -4.20
C GLU A 174 11.87 67.84 -5.23
N GLU A 175 11.34 67.71 -6.45
CA GLU A 175 11.49 68.72 -7.50
C GLU A 175 10.82 70.05 -7.14
N GLU A 176 9.66 70.05 -6.45
CA GLU A 176 9.00 71.28 -6.00
C GLU A 176 9.80 72.01 -4.90
N SER A 177 10.41 71.26 -3.97
CA SER A 177 11.23 71.82 -2.89
C SER A 177 12.50 72.54 -3.39
N ASP A 178 13.13 72.04 -4.44
CA ASP A 178 14.33 72.63 -5.05
C ASP A 178 14.05 73.96 -5.78
N VAL A 179 12.81 74.18 -6.24
CA VAL A 179 12.41 75.39 -6.98
C VAL A 179 12.08 76.55 -6.03
N GLU A 180 11.58 76.28 -4.83
CA GLU A 180 11.25 77.34 -3.85
C GLU A 180 12.47 77.85 -3.07
N SER A 181 13.55 77.06 -3.00
CA SER A 181 14.81 77.43 -2.32
C SER A 181 15.58 78.59 -2.98
N ASP A 182 15.28 78.97 -4.23
CA ASP A 182 15.94 80.09 -4.92
C ASP A 182 15.24 81.46 -4.69
N SER A 183 14.16 81.50 -3.90
CA SER A 183 13.49 82.75 -3.51
C SER A 183 13.91 83.22 -2.11
N GLU A 184 14.93 84.08 -2.06
CA GLU A 184 15.39 84.79 -0.85
C GLU A 184 14.27 85.67 -0.23
N SER A 185 13.35 85.11 0.57
CA SER A 185 12.70 85.81 1.71
C SER A 185 11.62 84.98 2.40
N ALA A 186 11.94 84.25 3.47
CA ALA A 186 11.18 84.17 4.73
C ALA A 186 11.75 83.02 5.58
N GLN A 187 12.00 83.31 6.86
CA GLN A 187 12.81 82.48 7.75
C GLN A 187 11.96 81.73 8.78
N ASP A 188 10.73 81.33 8.43
CA ASP A 188 9.72 80.83 9.40
C ASP A 188 8.90 79.60 8.93
N GLU A 189 9.19 78.99 7.77
CA GLU A 189 8.43 77.82 7.25
C GLU A 189 9.23 76.49 7.20
N SER A 190 10.47 76.46 7.71
CA SER A 190 11.36 75.29 7.61
C SER A 190 10.89 74.01 8.33
N ASP A 191 9.97 74.12 9.30
CA ASP A 191 9.58 72.98 10.13
C ASP A 191 8.40 72.18 9.55
N ALA A 192 7.71 72.69 8.52
CA ALA A 192 6.56 72.02 7.89
C ALA A 192 6.98 71.10 6.74
N GLU A 193 7.94 71.52 5.92
CA GLU A 193 8.42 70.77 4.75
C GLU A 193 9.20 69.51 5.13
N GLU A 194 9.95 69.52 6.25
CA GLU A 194 10.63 68.32 6.78
C GLU A 194 9.64 67.21 7.21
N SER A 195 8.38 67.56 7.51
CA SER A 195 7.38 66.58 7.95
C SER A 195 6.68 65.84 6.80
N GLU A 196 6.58 66.44 5.62
CA GLU A 196 5.86 65.84 4.49
C GLU A 196 6.75 64.88 3.68
N SER A 197 8.02 65.25 3.41
CA SER A 197 8.96 64.35 2.71
C SER A 197 9.28 63.09 3.52
N SER A 198 9.29 63.20 4.85
CA SER A 198 9.39 62.06 5.78
C SER A 198 8.26 61.04 5.59
N SER A 199 7.07 61.48 5.19
CA SER A 199 5.91 60.60 5.03
C SER A 199 5.91 59.86 3.69
N ALA A 200 6.34 60.52 2.61
CA ALA A 200 6.49 59.91 1.30
C ALA A 200 7.63 58.87 1.28
N GLU A 201 8.76 59.16 1.92
CA GLU A 201 9.87 58.21 2.07
C GLU A 201 9.44 56.95 2.84
N GLU A 202 8.67 57.11 3.93
CA GLU A 202 8.14 55.98 4.72
C GLU A 202 7.21 55.08 3.88
N LEU A 203 6.38 55.67 3.00
CA LEU A 203 5.53 54.91 2.09
C LEU A 203 6.33 54.13 1.03
N VAL A 204 7.37 54.74 0.45
CA VAL A 204 8.25 54.05 -0.51
C VAL A 204 8.92 52.86 0.16
N MET A 205 9.47 53.03 1.36
CA MET A 205 10.09 51.94 2.14
C MET A 205 9.09 50.84 2.47
N ALA A 206 7.89 51.18 2.96
CA ALA A 206 6.85 50.20 3.28
C ALA A 206 6.41 49.39 2.05
N ASN A 207 6.28 50.03 0.89
CA ASN A 207 5.95 49.36 -0.37
C ASN A 207 7.08 48.45 -0.86
N GLN A 208 8.33 48.89 -0.72
CA GLN A 208 9.49 48.10 -1.07
C GLN A 208 9.60 46.84 -0.19
N ASP A 209 9.35 46.96 1.12
CA ASP A 209 9.33 45.85 2.06
C ASP A 209 8.24 44.82 1.72
N LEU A 210 7.08 45.27 1.22
CA LEU A 210 6.02 44.36 0.76
C LEU A 210 6.42 43.58 -0.49
N VAL A 211 7.07 44.22 -1.46
CA VAL A 211 7.56 43.55 -2.67
C VAL A 211 8.62 42.50 -2.30
N ASN A 212 9.55 42.86 -1.40
CA ASN A 212 10.57 41.94 -0.90
C ASN A 212 9.93 40.76 -0.15
N SER A 213 8.99 41.04 0.76
CA SER A 213 8.26 40.02 1.52
C SER A 213 7.48 39.07 0.62
N ALA A 214 6.87 39.56 -0.47
CA ALA A 214 6.17 38.72 -1.46
C ALA A 214 7.13 37.76 -2.17
N SER A 215 8.31 38.25 -2.56
CA SER A 215 9.36 37.41 -3.16
C SER A 215 9.88 36.36 -2.17
N GLU A 216 10.10 36.73 -0.92
CA GLU A 216 10.53 35.82 0.15
C GLU A 216 9.48 34.76 0.46
N ALA A 217 8.21 35.13 0.59
CA ALA A 217 7.10 34.20 0.79
C ALA A 217 7.02 33.15 -0.32
N ARG A 218 7.18 33.57 -1.58
CA ARG A 218 7.20 32.64 -2.73
C ARG A 218 8.38 31.67 -2.65
N LEU A 219 9.58 32.17 -2.33
CA LEU A 219 10.77 31.34 -2.18
C LEU A 219 10.63 30.37 -1.00
N ALA A 220 10.10 30.82 0.14
CA ALA A 220 9.83 30.01 1.30
C ALA A 220 8.83 28.89 0.97
N LEU A 221 7.73 29.19 0.28
CA LEU A 221 6.75 28.20 -0.16
C LEU A 221 7.37 27.12 -1.07
N LEU A 222 8.15 27.53 -2.08
CA LEU A 222 8.85 26.58 -2.97
C LEU A 222 9.89 25.74 -2.23
N ASN A 223 10.65 26.35 -1.33
CA ASN A 223 11.63 25.65 -0.51
C ASN A 223 10.95 24.62 0.41
N ARG A 224 9.80 24.98 0.99
CA ARG A 224 8.98 24.10 1.82
C ARG A 224 8.49 22.88 1.06
N LEU A 225 8.01 23.05 -0.18
CA LEU A 225 7.64 21.94 -1.07
C LEU A 225 8.84 21.04 -1.41
N ASN A 226 10.03 21.63 -1.64
CA ASN A 226 11.25 20.86 -1.89
C ASN A 226 11.65 20.03 -0.65
N LEU A 227 11.64 20.65 0.53
CA LEU A 227 11.96 19.99 1.79
C LEU A 227 10.96 18.89 2.12
N LEU A 228 9.67 19.04 1.78
CA LEU A 228 8.68 17.96 1.93
C LEU A 228 9.04 16.74 1.10
N ASN A 229 9.46 16.95 -0.15
CA ASN A 229 9.90 15.85 -1.01
C ASN A 229 11.15 15.16 -0.46
N ARG A 230 12.09 15.91 0.14
CA ARG A 230 13.25 15.34 0.83
C ARG A 230 12.84 14.53 2.07
N PHE A 231 11.93 15.07 2.87
CA PHE A 231 11.36 14.37 4.01
C PHE A 231 10.67 13.07 3.59
N ARG A 232 9.93 13.05 2.47
CA ARG A 232 9.31 11.83 1.94
C ARG A 232 10.34 10.78 1.51
N ALA A 233 11.47 11.22 0.97
CA ALA A 233 12.58 10.33 0.62
C ALA A 233 13.27 9.76 1.88
N ASN A 234 13.38 10.55 2.95
CA ASN A 234 13.95 10.12 4.23
C ASN A 234 13.21 10.73 5.44
N PRO A 235 12.15 10.08 5.97
CA PRO A 235 11.36 10.62 7.07
C PRO A 235 12.10 10.74 8.40
N ASP A 236 13.20 9.99 8.54
CA ASP A 236 14.01 9.93 9.74
C ASP A 236 15.07 11.04 9.79
N ASP A 237 15.16 11.86 8.72
CA ASP A 237 16.03 13.04 8.66
C ASP A 237 15.50 14.19 9.54
N ILE A 238 16.11 14.34 10.72
CA ILE A 238 15.78 15.39 11.69
C ILE A 238 16.03 16.78 11.10
N ASP A 239 17.09 16.95 10.31
CA ASP A 239 17.46 18.24 9.73
C ASP A 239 16.40 18.72 8.75
N SER A 240 15.85 17.82 7.94
CA SER A 240 14.73 18.14 7.03
C SER A 240 13.49 18.62 7.79
N ARG A 241 13.15 17.99 8.93
CA ARG A 241 12.01 18.44 9.75
C ARG A 241 12.25 19.80 10.40
N GLN A 242 13.45 20.03 10.93
CA GLN A 242 13.79 21.31 11.55
C GLN A 242 13.75 22.44 10.51
N ARG A 243 14.31 22.22 9.33
CA ARG A 243 14.28 23.19 8.22
C ARG A 243 12.87 23.46 7.73
N LEU A 244 11.99 22.44 7.71
CA LEU A 244 10.56 22.67 7.43
C LEU A 244 9.93 23.62 8.45
N GLY A 245 10.24 23.48 9.73
CA GLY A 245 9.79 24.44 10.76
C GLY A 245 10.29 25.86 10.49
N GLN A 246 11.59 26.04 10.24
CA GLN A 246 12.19 27.35 9.98
C GLN A 246 11.57 28.04 8.75
N VAL A 247 11.44 27.31 7.64
CA VAL A 247 10.84 27.87 6.41
C VAL A 247 9.36 28.21 6.60
N TYR A 248 8.66 27.56 7.54
CA TYR A 248 7.31 27.98 7.92
C TYR A 248 7.33 29.33 8.64
N GLU A 249 8.26 29.52 9.57
CA GLU A 249 8.41 30.77 10.32
C GLU A 249 8.70 31.94 9.37
N ASP A 250 9.57 31.75 8.38
CA ASP A 250 9.84 32.74 7.33
C ASP A 250 8.56 33.08 6.53
N LEU A 251 7.79 32.06 6.13
CA LEU A 251 6.54 32.25 5.40
C LEU A 251 5.48 32.96 6.26
N ALA A 252 5.35 32.58 7.54
CA ALA A 252 4.42 33.17 8.48
C ALA A 252 4.77 34.65 8.75
N PHE A 253 6.05 34.96 8.91
CA PHE A 253 6.53 36.33 9.05
C PHE A 253 6.13 37.19 7.85
N ALA A 254 6.37 36.72 6.63
CA ALA A 254 5.91 37.45 5.43
C ALA A 254 4.37 37.62 5.40
N GLY A 255 3.64 36.59 5.85
CA GLY A 255 2.18 36.66 6.03
C GLY A 255 1.73 37.75 7.00
N ASP A 256 2.44 37.93 8.11
CA ASP A 256 2.20 39.01 9.07
C ASP A 256 2.49 40.38 8.46
N THR A 257 3.61 40.54 7.73
CA THR A 257 3.92 41.77 6.99
C THR A 257 2.82 42.14 6.00
N PHE A 258 2.25 41.17 5.28
CA PHE A 258 1.12 41.45 4.39
C PHE A 258 -0.15 41.86 5.14
N ALA A 259 -0.41 41.25 6.30
CA ALA A 259 -1.61 41.54 7.08
C ALA A 259 -1.54 42.91 7.79
N GLU A 260 -0.34 43.35 8.15
CA GLU A 260 -0.08 44.63 8.82
C GLU A 260 0.04 45.81 7.84
N SER A 261 0.28 45.53 6.55
CA SER A 261 0.33 46.56 5.52
C SER A 261 -1.00 47.33 5.37
N PRO A 262 -0.97 48.67 5.42
CA PRO A 262 -2.15 49.50 5.18
C PRO A 262 -2.80 49.23 3.82
N ILE A 263 -2.00 49.17 2.75
CA ILE A 263 -2.49 48.95 1.38
C ILE A 263 -3.17 47.59 1.26
N MET A 264 -2.61 46.55 1.87
CA MET A 264 -3.21 45.21 1.81
C MET A 264 -4.42 45.06 2.74
N GLY A 265 -4.49 45.85 3.81
CA GLY A 265 -5.63 45.94 4.71
C GLY A 265 -6.86 46.60 4.06
N GLU A 266 -6.63 47.56 3.16
CA GLU A 266 -7.70 48.30 2.46
C GLU A 266 -8.18 47.64 1.17
N LYS A 267 -7.39 46.74 0.58
CA LYS A 267 -7.79 45.98 -0.61
C LYS A 267 -8.55 44.73 -0.22
N PHE A 268 -9.79 44.62 -0.70
CA PHE A 268 -10.67 43.48 -0.45
C PHE A 268 -10.84 42.59 -1.67
N VAL A 269 -10.98 41.29 -1.42
CA VAL A 269 -11.26 40.32 -2.48
C VAL A 269 -12.69 40.51 -2.98
N GLU A 270 -12.85 40.77 -4.27
CA GLU A 270 -14.15 41.09 -4.86
C GLU A 270 -15.02 39.85 -5.12
N ASN A 271 -14.41 38.70 -5.43
CA ASN A 271 -15.08 37.50 -5.92
C ASN A 271 -14.49 36.22 -5.33
N GLY A 272 -15.27 35.14 -5.32
CA GLY A 272 -14.80 33.80 -4.94
C GLY A 272 -14.93 33.49 -3.44
N PRO A 273 -14.27 32.43 -2.95
CA PRO A 273 -14.47 31.91 -1.60
C PRO A 273 -14.00 32.85 -0.48
N HIS A 274 -13.15 33.83 -0.79
CA HIS A 274 -12.61 34.80 0.16
C HIS A 274 -13.22 36.19 0.03
N GLN A 275 -14.36 36.32 -0.68
CA GLN A 275 -15.00 37.62 -0.91
C GLN A 275 -15.20 38.42 0.38
N GLY A 276 -14.84 39.71 0.34
CA GLY A 276 -15.00 40.64 1.46
C GLY A 276 -13.92 40.54 2.55
N LYS A 277 -12.92 39.66 2.39
CA LYS A 277 -11.72 39.66 3.23
C LYS A 277 -10.62 40.52 2.60
N SER A 278 -9.75 41.09 3.42
CA SER A 278 -8.56 41.81 2.95
C SER A 278 -7.55 40.84 2.35
N TYR A 279 -6.75 41.29 1.37
CA TYR A 279 -5.74 40.42 0.73
C TYR A 279 -4.72 39.88 1.75
N GLY A 280 -4.21 40.73 2.64
CA GLY A 280 -3.29 40.31 3.70
C GLY A 280 -3.90 39.30 4.66
N GLY A 281 -5.16 39.50 5.05
CA GLY A 281 -5.89 38.57 5.91
C GLY A 281 -6.08 37.19 5.27
N VAL A 282 -6.39 37.13 3.97
CA VAL A 282 -6.54 35.86 3.24
C VAL A 282 -5.22 35.11 3.17
N VAL A 283 -4.11 35.78 2.86
CA VAL A 283 -2.79 35.13 2.79
C VAL A 283 -2.39 34.57 4.16
N LYS A 284 -2.60 35.32 5.24
CA LYS A 284 -2.35 34.83 6.60
C LYS A 284 -3.16 33.57 6.92
N GLU A 285 -4.46 33.56 6.63
CA GLU A 285 -5.31 32.37 6.81
C GLU A 285 -4.82 31.17 5.99
N LEU A 286 -4.44 31.39 4.72
CA LEU A 286 -3.95 30.34 3.84
C LEU A 286 -2.59 29.79 4.29
N ILE A 287 -1.69 30.62 4.81
CA ILE A 287 -0.41 30.19 5.38
C ILE A 287 -0.63 29.32 6.62
N GLU A 288 -1.52 29.74 7.53
CA GLU A 288 -1.87 28.94 8.71
C GLU A 288 -2.49 27.59 8.33
N LEU A 289 -3.41 27.59 7.36
CA LEU A 289 -4.02 26.36 6.85
C LEU A 289 -2.96 25.45 6.22
N HIS A 290 -2.09 26.01 5.37
CA HIS A 290 -1.00 25.31 4.74
C HIS A 290 -0.06 24.69 5.79
N GLY A 291 0.29 25.43 6.85
CA GLY A 291 1.10 24.94 7.96
C GLY A 291 0.51 23.68 8.59
N LYS A 292 -0.77 23.72 8.97
CA LYS A 292 -1.49 22.59 9.58
C LYS A 292 -1.56 21.38 8.65
N GLN A 293 -1.93 21.59 7.38
CA GLN A 293 -2.03 20.51 6.39
C GLN A 293 -0.66 19.87 6.13
N PHE A 294 0.43 20.66 6.14
CA PHE A 294 1.78 20.15 5.95
C PHE A 294 2.21 19.21 7.09
N GLU A 295 1.98 19.62 8.34
CA GLU A 295 2.26 18.78 9.51
C GLU A 295 1.45 17.48 9.47
N GLU A 296 0.16 17.59 9.11
CA GLU A 296 -0.70 16.44 8.93
C GLU A 296 -0.21 15.51 7.80
N SER A 297 0.24 16.05 6.66
CA SER A 297 0.78 15.25 5.55
C SER A 297 2.05 14.53 5.95
N MET A 298 2.94 15.17 6.72
CA MET A 298 4.13 14.52 7.27
C MET A 298 3.78 13.37 8.20
N ALA A 299 2.86 13.58 9.15
CA ALA A 299 2.41 12.54 10.07
C ALA A 299 1.74 11.37 9.33
N MET A 300 0.88 11.68 8.36
CA MET A 300 0.17 10.68 7.57
C MET A 300 1.11 9.90 6.64
N PHE A 301 2.16 10.53 6.12
CA PHE A 301 3.19 9.84 5.34
C PHE A 301 3.97 8.83 6.21
N VAL A 302 4.32 9.20 7.44
CA VAL A 302 4.95 8.26 8.39
C VAL A 302 4.01 7.09 8.70
N GLN A 303 2.73 7.36 8.94
CA GLN A 303 1.72 6.33 9.15
C GLN A 303 1.56 5.42 7.92
N LEU A 304 1.61 5.98 6.71
CA LEU A 304 1.53 5.23 5.45
C LEU A 304 2.74 4.30 5.30
N LYS A 305 3.96 4.78 5.57
CA LYS A 305 5.19 3.98 5.56
C LYS A 305 5.11 2.83 6.56
N GLY A 306 4.66 3.11 7.80
CA GLY A 306 4.46 2.10 8.84
C GLY A 306 3.41 1.06 8.45
N SER A 307 2.26 1.49 7.92
CA SER A 307 1.20 0.59 7.46
C SER A 307 1.66 -0.29 6.29
N LYS A 308 2.48 0.25 5.39
CA LYS A 308 3.06 -0.51 4.28
C LYS A 308 4.03 -1.58 4.77
N GLN A 309 4.88 -1.26 5.75
CA GLN A 309 5.79 -2.22 6.37
C GLN A 309 5.03 -3.36 7.07
N GLU A 310 4.02 -3.02 7.87
CA GLU A 310 3.20 -4.02 8.55
C GLU A 310 2.45 -4.91 7.56
N TYR A 311 1.84 -4.32 6.52
CA TYR A 311 1.21 -5.09 5.45
C TYR A 311 2.18 -6.06 4.77
N SER A 312 3.39 -5.61 4.42
CA SER A 312 4.43 -6.48 3.83
C SER A 312 4.78 -7.64 4.76
N LYS A 313 5.02 -7.36 6.04
CA LYS A 313 5.36 -8.37 7.05
C LYS A 313 4.26 -9.43 7.19
N VAL A 314 3.00 -9.00 7.24
CA VAL A 314 1.86 -9.93 7.34
C VAL A 314 1.69 -10.73 6.04
N ALA A 315 1.89 -10.11 4.87
CA ALA A 315 1.87 -10.78 3.58
C ALA A 315 2.96 -11.85 3.47
N ASP A 316 4.20 -11.53 3.86
CA ASP A 316 5.33 -12.45 3.86
C ASP A 316 5.06 -13.65 4.78
N SER A 317 4.56 -13.39 6.00
CA SER A 317 4.19 -14.46 6.94
C SER A 317 3.09 -15.38 6.40
N LEU A 318 2.13 -14.82 5.65
CA LEU A 318 1.07 -15.60 5.02
C LEU A 318 1.60 -16.44 3.85
N ILE A 319 2.46 -15.87 3.01
CA ILE A 319 3.09 -16.58 1.88
C ILE A 319 3.97 -17.72 2.39
N GLU A 320 4.83 -17.46 3.38
CA GLU A 320 5.70 -18.46 4.00
C GLU A 320 4.86 -19.61 4.58
N TYR A 321 3.78 -19.29 5.30
CA TYR A 321 2.88 -20.30 5.84
C TYR A 321 2.21 -21.13 4.74
N GLY A 322 1.67 -20.49 3.71
CA GLY A 322 1.04 -21.19 2.59
C GLY A 322 2.02 -22.05 1.80
N GLN A 323 3.29 -21.65 1.69
CA GLN A 323 4.35 -22.45 1.07
C GLN A 323 4.72 -23.67 1.93
N SER A 324 4.86 -23.50 3.25
CA SER A 324 5.08 -24.62 4.17
C SER A 324 3.95 -25.63 4.08
N MET A 325 2.71 -25.16 4.13
CA MET A 325 1.52 -26.00 4.01
C MET A 325 1.47 -26.75 2.67
N LEU A 326 1.83 -26.11 1.56
CA LEU A 326 1.96 -26.75 0.25
C LEU A 326 3.06 -27.83 0.25
N ALA A 327 4.19 -27.57 0.90
CA ALA A 327 5.27 -28.54 1.03
C ALA A 327 4.83 -29.76 1.85
N ASP A 328 4.12 -29.55 2.95
CA ASP A 328 3.59 -30.62 3.81
C ASP A 328 2.54 -31.46 3.06
N ILE A 329 1.63 -30.82 2.32
CA ILE A 329 0.67 -31.53 1.44
C ILE A 329 1.45 -32.38 0.43
N ASN A 330 2.40 -31.80 -0.31
CA ASN A 330 3.18 -32.52 -1.32
C ASN A 330 3.99 -33.68 -0.74
N LYS A 331 4.53 -33.51 0.47
CA LYS A 331 5.21 -34.58 1.20
C LYS A 331 4.24 -35.71 1.56
N SER A 332 3.08 -35.38 2.13
CA SER A 332 2.02 -36.36 2.42
C SER A 332 1.60 -37.14 1.18
N VAL A 333 1.43 -36.44 0.04
CA VAL A 333 1.16 -37.06 -1.27
C VAL A 333 2.25 -38.05 -1.66
N GLY A 334 3.52 -37.68 -1.46
CA GLY A 334 4.68 -38.53 -1.75
C GLY A 334 4.76 -39.76 -0.86
N ASP A 335 4.51 -39.59 0.43
CA ASP A 335 4.50 -40.67 1.43
C ASP A 335 3.38 -41.67 1.13
N GLU A 336 2.17 -41.20 0.79
CA GLU A 336 1.06 -42.05 0.36
C GLU A 336 1.33 -42.80 -0.94
N ARG A 337 1.93 -42.15 -1.95
CA ARG A 337 2.35 -42.83 -3.19
C ARG A 337 3.34 -43.95 -2.92
N THR A 338 4.28 -43.71 -2.02
CA THR A 338 5.29 -44.71 -1.62
C THR A 338 4.62 -45.88 -0.90
N ALA A 339 3.69 -45.59 0.03
CA ALA A 339 2.91 -46.61 0.71
C ALA A 339 2.07 -47.46 -0.28
N LEU A 340 1.42 -46.82 -1.26
CA LEU A 340 0.66 -47.52 -2.30
C LEU A 340 1.55 -48.41 -3.17
N SER A 341 2.74 -47.92 -3.55
CA SER A 341 3.73 -48.72 -4.29
C SER A 341 4.16 -49.95 -3.50
N ASN A 342 4.40 -49.81 -2.20
CA ASN A 342 4.77 -50.92 -1.33
C ASN A 342 3.63 -51.95 -1.19
N VAL A 343 2.38 -51.51 -1.10
CA VAL A 343 1.20 -52.40 -1.07
C VAL A 343 1.06 -53.16 -2.39
N LEU A 344 1.26 -52.47 -3.52
CA LEU A 344 1.25 -53.08 -4.86
C LEU A 344 2.33 -54.12 -5.03
N GLU A 345 3.56 -53.79 -4.62
CA GLU A 345 4.69 -54.70 -4.69
C GLU A 345 4.46 -55.93 -3.81
N THR A 346 4.05 -55.73 -2.56
CA THR A 346 3.76 -56.82 -1.61
C THR A 346 2.63 -57.72 -2.10
N GLY A 347 1.55 -57.14 -2.63
CA GLY A 347 0.43 -57.88 -3.19
C GLY A 347 0.84 -58.71 -4.42
N THR A 348 1.65 -58.12 -5.31
CA THR A 348 2.18 -58.81 -6.49
C THR A 348 3.11 -59.95 -6.10
N GLN A 349 4.03 -59.72 -5.16
CA GLN A 349 4.92 -60.76 -4.64
C GLN A 349 4.14 -61.91 -3.99
N THR A 350 3.06 -61.60 -3.26
CA THR A 350 2.18 -62.61 -2.66
C THR A 350 1.49 -63.47 -3.72
N ILE A 351 0.97 -62.85 -4.79
CA ILE A 351 0.36 -63.58 -5.92
C ILE A 351 1.39 -64.50 -6.58
N ILE A 352 2.60 -63.99 -6.84
CA ILE A 352 3.69 -64.79 -7.43
C ILE A 352 4.08 -65.96 -6.52
N ALA A 353 4.22 -65.74 -5.21
CA ALA A 353 4.57 -66.79 -4.26
C ALA A 353 3.50 -67.91 -4.21
N VAL A 354 2.22 -67.54 -4.21
CA VAL A 354 1.11 -68.51 -4.27
C VAL A 354 1.13 -69.28 -5.59
N LEU A 355 1.40 -68.61 -6.72
CA LEU A 355 1.54 -69.25 -8.03
C LEU A 355 2.67 -70.28 -8.04
N VAL A 356 3.86 -69.91 -7.57
CA VAL A 356 5.03 -70.80 -7.51
C VAL A 356 4.77 -71.98 -6.58
N LEU A 357 4.21 -71.76 -5.39
CA LEU A 357 3.89 -72.81 -4.43
C LEU A 357 2.88 -73.82 -5.01
N GLY A 358 1.84 -73.33 -5.70
CA GLY A 358 0.85 -74.18 -6.35
C GLY A 358 1.44 -75.03 -7.48
N ILE A 359 2.36 -74.47 -8.27
CA ILE A 359 3.09 -75.23 -9.30
C ILE A 359 3.95 -76.33 -8.67
N VAL A 360 4.70 -76.00 -7.61
CA VAL A 360 5.57 -76.97 -6.91
C VAL A 360 4.74 -78.11 -6.31
N LEU A 361 3.63 -77.79 -5.64
CA LEU A 361 2.71 -78.78 -5.06
C LEU A 361 1.96 -79.60 -6.10
N GLY A 362 1.77 -79.08 -7.32
CA GLY A 362 1.14 -79.80 -8.42
C GLY A 362 2.07 -80.78 -9.13
N ILE A 363 3.39 -80.55 -9.08
CA ILE A 363 4.41 -81.42 -9.68
C ILE A 363 4.87 -82.53 -8.72
N ALA A 364 4.93 -82.24 -7.41
CA ALA A 364 5.28 -83.19 -6.35
C ALA A 364 4.12 -84.18 -6.07
#